data_AF-A0A0C2FFY9-F1
#
_entry.id   AF-A0A0C2FFY9-F1
#
_cell.length_a   1.000
_cell.length_b   1.000
_cell.length_c   1.000
_cell.angle_alpha   90.00
_cell.angle_beta   90.00
_cell.angle_gamma   90.00
#
_symmetry.space_group_name_H-M   'P 1'
#
loop_
_entity.id
_entity.type
_entity.pdbx_description
1 polymer ?
#
loop_
_entity_poly.entity_id
_entity_poly.type
_entity_poly.pdbx_seq_one_letter_code
_entity_poly.pdbx_strand_id
1 'polypeptide(L)'
;MQFTTFAIQNCAVYEPLTDLNNGRITVREKAKGFKCKARCILPVKDRTYTAGAWVHLPSNFSFKCDIVETKCLSEETIESFLHMQIYEKT
;
A
#
# COMPACT_ATOMS: atom_id res chain seq x y z
N MET A 1 17.86 -28.89 -24.51
CA MET A 1 16.82 -28.55 -23.52
C MET A 1 16.03 -27.38 -24.07
N GLN A 2 14.78 -27.62 -24.44
CA GLN A 2 13.91 -26.63 -25.05
C GLN A 2 13.10 -25.99 -23.91
N PHE A 3 13.39 -24.73 -23.60
CA PHE A 3 12.61 -23.96 -22.64
C PHE A 3 11.27 -23.61 -23.31
N THR A 4 10.20 -24.31 -22.94
CA THR A 4 8.85 -23.90 -23.32
C THR A 4 8.46 -22.69 -22.46
N THR A 5 8.30 -21.54 -23.12
CA THR A 5 7.74 -20.34 -22.52
C THR A 5 6.25 -20.57 -22.25
N PHE A 6 5.91 -20.90 -21.01
CA PHE A 6 4.53 -20.80 -20.53
C PHE A 6 4.18 -19.31 -20.46
N ALA A 7 3.42 -18.82 -21.44
CA ALA A 7 2.78 -17.52 -21.34
C ALA A 7 1.67 -17.63 -20.28
N ILE A 8 1.82 -16.93 -19.16
CA ILE A 8 0.72 -16.74 -18.20
C ILE A 8 -0.29 -15.82 -18.90
N GLN A 9 -1.35 -16.39 -19.48
CA GLN A 9 -2.45 -15.60 -20.04
C GLN A 9 -3.18 -14.89 -18.89
N ASN A 10 -3.50 -13.60 -19.09
CA ASN A 10 -4.24 -12.71 -18.17
C ASN A 10 -3.46 -12.09 -16.99
N CYS A 11 -2.15 -11.90 -17.10
CA CYS A 11 -1.43 -11.01 -16.17
C CYS A 11 -1.75 -9.54 -16.46
N ALA A 12 -2.48 -8.88 -15.58
CA ALA A 12 -2.61 -7.41 -15.56
C ALA A 12 -1.73 -6.83 -14.45
N VAL A 13 -1.14 -5.66 -14.70
CA VAL A 13 -0.48 -4.90 -13.63
C VAL A 13 -1.54 -4.58 -12.59
N TYR A 14 -1.33 -5.05 -11.38
CA TYR A 14 -2.25 -4.80 -10.30
C TYR A 14 -2.24 -3.31 -9.95
N GLU A 15 -3.42 -2.70 -9.98
CA GLU A 15 -3.58 -1.33 -9.54
C GLU A 15 -4.08 -1.31 -8.08
N PRO A 16 -3.41 -0.61 -7.15
CA PRO A 16 -3.82 -0.55 -5.74
C PRO A 16 -5.10 0.26 -5.53
N LEU A 17 -5.86 0.01 -4.46
CA LEU A 17 -7.03 0.81 -4.05
C LEU A 17 -6.70 2.21 -3.49
N THR A 18 -5.43 2.50 -3.27
CA THR A 18 -4.96 3.75 -2.66
C THR A 18 -3.73 4.27 -3.40
N ASP A 19 -3.42 5.55 -3.24
CA ASP A 19 -2.19 6.17 -3.76
C ASP A 19 -1.44 6.91 -2.66
N LEU A 20 -0.12 6.99 -2.79
CA LEU A 20 0.74 7.85 -1.99
C LEU A 20 1.28 9.00 -2.83
N ASN A 21 1.01 10.23 -2.42
CA ASN A 21 1.57 11.43 -3.04
C ASN A 21 1.94 12.45 -1.96
N ASN A 22 3.21 12.86 -1.91
CA ASN A 22 3.73 13.84 -0.94
C ASN A 22 3.37 13.47 0.51
N GLY A 23 3.59 12.20 0.87
CA GLY A 23 3.29 11.67 2.19
C GLY A 23 1.79 11.50 2.48
N ARG A 24 0.90 11.82 1.54
CA ARG A 24 -0.55 11.72 1.73
C ARG A 24 -1.12 10.52 1.02
N ILE A 25 -1.97 9.78 1.73
CA ILE A 25 -2.74 8.68 1.13
C ILE A 25 -4.09 9.18 0.63
N THR A 26 -4.40 8.89 -0.63
CA THR A 26 -5.74 9.05 -1.22
C THR A 26 -6.37 7.68 -1.47
N VAL A 27 -7.70 7.60 -1.34
CA VAL A 27 -8.47 6.39 -1.62
C VAL A 27 -9.08 6.54 -3.01
N ARG A 28 -8.86 5.56 -3.89
CA ARG A 28 -9.36 5.60 -5.27
C ARG A 28 -10.85 5.22 -5.33
N GLU A 29 -11.54 5.62 -6.40
CA GLU A 29 -12.97 5.34 -6.61
C GLU A 29 -13.32 3.85 -6.58
N LYS A 30 -12.46 2.99 -7.11
CA LYS A 30 -12.64 1.52 -7.06
C LYS A 30 -12.64 0.93 -5.65
N ALA A 31 -12.18 1.70 -4.64
CA ALA A 31 -12.23 1.33 -3.24
C ALA A 31 -13.55 1.72 -2.57
N LYS A 32 -14.55 2.16 -3.34
CA LYS A 32 -15.88 2.47 -2.82
C LYS A 32 -16.47 1.25 -2.10
N GLY A 33 -16.89 1.45 -0.85
CA GLY A 33 -17.38 0.37 0.02
C GLY A 33 -16.29 -0.30 0.88
N PHE A 34 -15.00 -0.01 0.64
CA PHE A 34 -13.92 -0.47 1.51
C PHE A 34 -13.70 0.48 2.69
N LYS A 35 -13.45 -0.11 3.86
CA LYS A 35 -12.93 0.59 5.04
C LYS A 35 -11.41 0.52 5.01
N CYS A 36 -10.78 1.63 4.64
CA CYS A 36 -9.33 1.71 4.50
C CYS A 36 -8.66 2.35 5.72
N LYS A 37 -7.42 1.93 5.98
CA LYS A 37 -6.52 2.52 6.96
C LYS A 37 -5.07 2.44 6.49
N ALA A 38 -4.23 3.35 6.96
CA ALA A 38 -2.81 3.38 6.63
C ALA A 38 -1.92 3.55 7.86
N ARG A 39 -0.68 3.10 7.78
CA ARG A 39 0.36 3.30 8.81
C ARG A 39 1.75 3.32 8.21
N CYS A 40 2.69 3.95 8.91
CA CYS A 40 4.11 3.83 8.57
C CYS A 40 4.62 2.42 8.89
N ILE A 41 5.49 1.92 8.01
CA ILE A 41 6.34 0.76 8.25
C ILE A 41 7.78 1.25 8.27
N LEU A 42 8.49 0.97 9.37
CA LEU A 42 9.87 1.40 9.56
C LEU A 42 10.77 0.17 9.57
N PRO A 43 11.56 -0.09 8.51
CA PRO A 43 12.53 -1.17 8.50
C PRO A 43 13.52 -1.03 9.66
N VAL A 44 13.78 -2.14 10.37
CA VAL A 44 14.79 -2.21 11.44
C VAL A 44 15.97 -3.07 11.02
N LYS A 45 15.67 -4.21 10.35
CA LYS A 45 16.61 -5.14 9.72
C LYS A 45 15.94 -5.75 8.49
N ASP A 46 16.68 -6.51 7.70
CA ASP A 46 16.21 -7.15 6.47
C ASP A 46 14.87 -7.89 6.60
N ARG A 47 14.62 -8.51 7.77
CA ARG A 47 13.43 -9.33 8.03
C ARG A 47 12.51 -8.77 9.11
N THR A 48 12.81 -7.60 9.67
CA THR A 48 12.04 -7.05 10.80
C THR A 48 11.75 -5.57 10.61
N TYR A 49 10.54 -5.17 10.98
CA TYR A 49 10.10 -3.78 10.93
C TYR A 49 9.35 -3.41 12.21
N THR A 50 9.27 -2.11 12.48
CA THR A 50 8.34 -1.52 13.44
C THR A 50 7.17 -0.92 12.69
N ALA A 51 5.95 -1.18 13.15
CA ALA A 51 4.74 -0.61 12.58
C ALA A 51 4.22 0.55 13.42
N GLY A 52 3.86 1.65 12.76
CA GLY A 52 3.19 2.78 13.39
C GLY A 52 1.72 2.49 13.72
N ALA A 53 1.06 3.49 14.33
CA ALA A 53 -0.37 3.45 14.57
C ALA A 53 -1.17 3.54 13.25
N TRP A 54 -2.34 2.90 13.23
CA TRP A 54 -3.26 2.99 12.11
C TRP A 54 -3.99 4.33 12.09
N VAL A 55 -4.07 4.93 10.91
CA VAL A 55 -4.89 6.11 10.58
C VAL A 55 -6.00 5.67 9.64
N HIS A 56 -7.26 5.93 9.99
CA HIS A 56 -8.40 5.64 9.11
C HIS A 56 -8.41 6.57 7.89
N LEU A 57 -8.82 6.04 6.75
CA LEU A 57 -8.89 6.77 5.47
C LEU A 57 -10.34 6.90 4.99
N PRO A 58 -10.67 7.98 4.25
CA PRO A 58 -9.79 9.08 3.84
C PRO A 58 -9.38 9.99 5.01
N SER A 59 -8.19 10.59 4.93
CA SER A 59 -7.67 11.49 5.97
C SER A 59 -6.79 12.59 5.38
N ASN A 60 -6.64 13.69 6.12
CA ASN A 60 -5.68 14.77 5.84
C ASN A 60 -4.30 14.50 6.48
N PHE A 61 -4.11 13.36 7.14
CA PHE A 61 -2.84 13.01 7.76
C PHE A 61 -1.72 12.85 6.71
N SER A 62 -0.56 13.43 7.00
CA SER A 62 0.65 13.29 6.18
C SER A 62 1.63 12.36 6.91
N PHE A 63 1.94 11.24 6.27
CA PHE A 63 2.90 10.24 6.71
C PHE A 63 4.32 10.74 6.44
N LYS A 64 5.15 10.75 7.49
CA LYS A 64 6.55 11.20 7.46
C LYS A 64 7.50 10.00 7.53
N CYS A 65 7.39 9.09 6.57
CA CYS A 65 8.13 7.83 6.50
C CYS A 65 8.24 7.35 5.05
N ASP A 66 9.21 6.48 4.77
CA ASP A 66 9.47 6.04 3.40
C ASP A 66 8.51 4.97 2.89
N ILE A 67 7.96 4.16 3.80
CA ILE A 67 7.07 3.05 3.48
C ILE A 67 5.75 3.23 4.23
N VAL A 68 4.66 3.26 3.49
CA VAL A 68 3.30 3.34 4.04
C VAL A 68 2.54 2.07 3.65
N GLU A 69 2.10 1.32 4.66
CA GLU A 69 1.17 0.22 4.46
C GLU A 69 -0.26 0.76 4.47
N THR A 70 -1.04 0.36 3.47
CA THR A 70 -2.49 0.55 3.43
C THR A 70 -3.18 -0.81 3.55
N LYS A 71 -4.28 -0.84 4.31
CA LYS A 71 -5.17 -1.98 4.43
C LYS A 71 -6.60 -1.55 4.20
N CYS A 72 -7.27 -2.14 3.22
CA CYS A 72 -8.66 -1.89 2.86
C CYS A 72 -9.48 -3.17 3.07
N LEU A 73 -10.58 -3.06 3.80
CA LEU A 73 -11.47 -4.19 4.09
C LEU A 73 -12.86 -3.95 3.52
N SER A 74 -13.37 -4.90 2.74
CA SER A 74 -14.79 -5.07 2.45
C SER A 74 -15.32 -6.32 3.18
N GLU A 75 -16.58 -6.69 2.97
CA GLU A 75 -17.20 -7.83 3.67
C GLU A 75 -16.45 -9.15 3.44
N GLU A 76 -15.87 -9.35 2.25
CA GLU A 76 -15.23 -10.61 1.87
C GLU A 76 -13.75 -10.45 1.48
N THR A 77 -13.28 -9.23 1.26
CA THR A 77 -11.94 -8.97 0.71
C THR A 77 -11.11 -8.14 1.66
N ILE A 78 -9.90 -8.63 1.95
CA ILE A 78 -8.85 -7.85 2.58
C ILE A 78 -7.79 -7.57 1.54
N GLU A 79 -7.56 -6.29 1.30
CA GLU A 79 -6.48 -5.82 0.46
C GLU A 79 -5.44 -5.10 1.31
N SER A 80 -4.19 -5.52 1.18
CA SER A 80 -3.04 -4.83 1.76
C SER A 80 -2.06 -4.45 0.67
N PHE A 81 -1.54 -3.23 0.73
CA PHE A 81 -0.57 -2.72 -0.24
C PHE A 81 0.51 -1.86 0.45
N LEU A 82 1.74 -1.91 -0.07
CA LEU A 82 2.86 -1.09 0.40
C LEU A 82 3.17 -0.02 -0.62
N HIS A 83 3.01 1.23 -0.21
CA HIS A 83 3.48 2.38 -0.97
C HIS A 83 4.88 2.77 -0.51
N MET A 84 5.68 3.25 -1.45
CA MET A 84 7.01 3.76 -1.16
C MET A 84 7.18 5.15 -1.77
N GLN A 85 7.69 6.08 -0.97
CA GLN A 85 8.11 7.41 -1.40
C GLN A 85 9.26 7.83 -0.51
N ILE A 86 10.35 8.37 -1.05
CA ILE A 86 11.44 8.89 -0.21
C ILE A 86 10.94 10.13 0.53
N TYR A 87 10.98 10.09 1.86
CA TYR A 87 10.73 11.23 2.72
C TYR A 87 12.07 11.80 3.20
N GLU A 88 12.54 12.85 2.52
CA GLU A 88 13.75 13.55 2.94
C GLU A 88 13.48 14.36 4.21
N LYS A 89 14.23 14.07 5.28
CA LYS A 89 14.28 14.93 6.46
C LYS A 89 15.21 16.10 6.16
N THR A 90 14.64 17.30 6.03
CA THR A 90 15.37 18.56 5.99
C THR A 90 15.88 18.95 7.38
#